data_AF-A0A954YMD4-F1
#
_entry.id   AF-A0A954YMD4-F1
#
_cell.length_a   1.000
_cell.length_b   1.000
_cell.length_c   1.000
_cell.angle_alpha   90.00
_cell.angle_beta   90.00
_cell.angle_gamma   90.00
#
_symmetry.space_group_name_H-M   'P 1'
#
loop_
_entity.id
_entity.type
_entity.pdbx_description
1 polymer ?
#
loop_
_entity_poly.entity_id
_entity_poly.type
_entity_poly.pdbx_seq_one_letter_code
_entity_poly.pdbx_strand_id
1 'polypeptide(L)'
;MPEQSGERSQDATPYRRQQAREKGQVAQSQDLASAVILVAGVLVLMSFGSALMHFMGYTMREQVGGPAWLIADRNFLLQQCDQILEGLAKVMLPILLIMMATAAGVQL
;
A
#
# COMPACT_ATOMS: atom_id res chain seq x y z
N MET A 1 29.54 -23.43 33.30
CA MET A 1 28.43 -24.09 34.02
C MET A 1 27.13 -23.73 33.31
N PRO A 2 26.40 -24.70 32.72
CA PRO A 2 25.17 -24.45 31.97
C PRO A 2 23.99 -24.46 32.95
N GLU A 3 23.57 -23.29 33.42
CA GLU A 3 22.33 -23.19 34.21
C GLU A 3 21.19 -22.87 33.25
N GLN A 4 20.47 -23.94 32.94
CA GLN A 4 19.24 -24.00 32.16
C GLN A 4 18.33 -22.80 32.48
N SER A 5 18.17 -21.91 31.50
CA SER A 5 17.00 -21.05 31.37
C SER A 5 15.79 -21.94 31.17
N GLY A 6 15.33 -22.56 32.25
CA GLY A 6 14.07 -23.26 32.31
C GLY A 6 12.98 -22.27 31.93
N GLU A 7 12.42 -22.48 30.75
CA GLU A 7 11.23 -21.79 30.25
C GLU A 7 10.14 -21.94 31.31
N ARG A 8 10.06 -20.97 32.22
CA ARG A 8 8.89 -20.77 33.07
C ARG A 8 7.76 -20.33 32.15
N SER A 9 7.12 -21.32 31.52
CA SER A 9 5.80 -21.24 30.91
C SER A 9 4.74 -21.09 32.01
N GLN A 10 4.83 -19.99 32.77
CA GLN A 10 3.73 -19.57 33.62
C GLN A 10 2.98 -18.49 32.87
N ASP A 11 1.73 -18.77 32.54
CA ASP A 11 0.82 -17.79 31.99
C ASP A 11 0.87 -16.51 32.85
N ALA A 12 1.03 -15.37 32.19
CA ALA A 12 1.03 -14.08 32.87
C ALA A 12 -0.26 -13.95 33.69
N THR A 13 -0.13 -13.84 35.01
CA THR A 13 -1.27 -13.63 35.90
C THR A 13 -2.15 -12.47 35.42
N PRO A 14 -3.47 -12.53 35.62
CA PRO A 14 -4.40 -11.54 35.07
C PRO A 14 -4.01 -10.09 35.42
N TYR A 15 -3.45 -9.87 36.62
CA TYR A 15 -2.90 -8.59 37.06
C TYR A 15 -1.69 -8.11 36.23
N ARG A 16 -0.76 -8.99 35.85
CA ARG A 16 0.38 -8.64 34.97
C ARG A 16 -0.07 -8.33 33.53
N ARG A 17 -1.07 -9.05 33.01
CA ARG A 17 -1.67 -8.75 31.69
C ARG A 17 -2.41 -7.40 31.69
N GLN A 18 -3.15 -7.09 32.76
CA GLN A 18 -3.78 -5.78 32.93
C GLN A 18 -2.74 -4.67 33.02
N GLN A 19 -1.70 -4.86 33.83
CA GLN A 19 -0.64 -3.85 33.99
C GLN A 19 0.16 -3.64 32.70
N ALA A 20 0.37 -4.68 31.88
CA ALA A 20 0.96 -4.53 30.54
C ALA A 20 0.06 -3.72 29.60
N ARG A 21 -1.25 -3.96 29.61
CA ARG A 21 -2.23 -3.16 28.85
C ARG A 21 -2.30 -1.71 29.34
N GLU A 22 -2.30 -1.48 30.65
CA GLU A 22 -2.28 -0.14 31.26
C GLU A 22 -0.99 0.63 30.93
N LYS A 23 0.13 -0.08 30.80
CA LYS A 23 1.42 0.47 30.37
C LYS A 23 1.53 0.60 28.84
N GLY A 24 0.46 0.34 28.09
CA GLY A 24 0.44 0.40 26.63
C GLY A 24 1.18 -0.73 25.91
N GLN A 25 1.71 -1.72 26.63
CA GLN A 25 2.33 -2.92 26.07
C GLN A 25 1.27 -3.93 25.66
N VAL A 26 0.47 -3.57 24.65
CA VAL A 26 -0.37 -4.54 23.94
C VAL A 26 0.53 -5.25 22.93
N ALA A 27 0.61 -6.58 23.00
CA ALA A 27 1.40 -7.35 22.03
C ALA A 27 0.82 -7.15 20.62
N GLN A 28 1.56 -6.47 19.77
CA GLN A 28 1.24 -6.31 18.36
C GLN A 28 1.60 -7.62 17.65
N SER A 29 0.60 -8.39 17.21
CA SER A 29 0.85 -9.63 16.48
C SER A 29 1.26 -9.33 15.04
N GLN A 30 2.45 -9.80 14.64
CA GLN A 30 2.97 -9.66 13.28
C GLN A 30 2.07 -10.33 12.22
N ASP A 31 1.36 -11.39 12.60
CA ASP A 31 0.33 -12.02 11.75
C ASP A 31 -0.88 -11.10 11.52
N LEU A 32 -1.32 -10.37 12.55
CA LEU A 32 -2.44 -9.43 12.44
C LEU A 32 -2.06 -8.24 11.56
N ALA A 33 -0.84 -7.73 11.74
CA ALA A 33 -0.24 -6.71 10.88
C ALA A 33 -0.26 -7.12 9.40
N SER A 34 0.19 -8.34 9.12
CA SER A 34 0.24 -8.89 7.76
C SER A 34 -1.16 -9.05 7.16
N ALA A 35 -2.13 -9.53 7.94
CA ALA A 35 -3.52 -9.66 7.51
C ALA A 35 -4.17 -8.31 7.16
N VAL A 36 -3.92 -7.28 7.97
CA VAL A 36 -4.45 -5.92 7.73
C VAL A 36 -3.90 -5.33 6.44
N ILE A 37 -2.60 -5.46 6.19
CA ILE A 37 -1.97 -4.98 4.95
C ILE A 37 -2.55 -5.70 3.73
N LEU A 38 -2.77 -7.01 3.84
CA LEU A 38 -3.29 -7.82 2.73
C LEU A 38 -4.74 -7.43 2.39
N VAL A 39 -5.60 -7.26 3.40
CA VAL A 39 -6.98 -6.77 3.22
C VAL A 39 -7.00 -5.36 2.63
N ALA A 40 -6.15 -4.47 3.14
CA ALA A 40 -6.03 -3.12 2.59
C ALA A 40 -5.59 -3.12 1.12
N GLY A 41 -4.63 -3.97 0.76
CA GLY A 41 -4.18 -4.13 -0.62
C GLY A 41 -5.29 -4.57 -1.56
N VAL A 42 -6.12 -5.54 -1.12
CA VAL A 42 -7.30 -5.98 -1.89
C VAL A 42 -8.32 -4.85 -2.06
N LEU A 43 -8.63 -4.10 -0.99
CA LEU A 43 -9.57 -2.98 -1.06
C LEU A 43 -9.09 -1.87 -2.00
N VAL A 44 -7.80 -1.54 -1.96
CA VAL A 44 -7.18 -0.58 -2.88
C VAL A 44 -7.27 -1.09 -4.31
N LEU A 45 -6.96 -2.36 -4.56
CA LEU A 45 -7.05 -2.94 -5.89
C LEU A 45 -8.49 -2.93 -6.43
N MET A 46 -9.49 -3.25 -5.59
CA MET A 46 -10.90 -3.21 -5.99
C MET A 46 -11.35 -1.77 -6.30
N SER A 47 -10.90 -0.79 -5.53
CA SER A 47 -11.33 0.61 -5.68
C SER A 47 -10.61 1.33 -6.83
N PHE A 48 -9.31 1.10 -7.01
CA PHE A 48 -8.46 1.80 -7.98
C PHE A 48 -8.17 0.98 -9.24
N GLY A 49 -8.45 -0.32 -9.25
CA GLY A 49 -8.21 -1.19 -10.41
C GLY A 49 -8.99 -0.76 -11.65
N SER A 50 -10.23 -0.28 -11.48
CA SER A 50 -11.02 0.27 -12.59
C SER A 50 -10.38 1.51 -13.20
N ALA A 51 -9.89 2.44 -12.36
CA ALA A 51 -9.21 3.65 -12.83
C ALA A 51 -7.91 3.32 -13.59
N LEU A 52 -7.15 2.33 -13.11
CA LEU A 52 -5.95 1.84 -13.80
C LEU A 52 -6.30 1.24 -15.16
N MET A 53 -7.32 0.38 -15.24
CA MET A 53 -7.77 -0.22 -16.49
C MET A 53 -8.27 0.84 -17.49
N HIS A 54 -8.99 1.86 -17.01
CA HIS A 54 -9.43 2.98 -17.84
C HIS A 54 -8.24 3.79 -18.38
N PHE A 55 -7.25 4.10 -17.54
CA PHE A 55 -6.06 4.83 -17.96
C PHE A 55 -5.25 4.04 -19.01
N MET A 56 -5.06 2.75 -18.79
CA MET A 56 -4.38 1.87 -19.75
C MET A 56 -5.17 1.77 -21.07
N GLY A 57 -6.49 1.63 -20.99
CA GLY A 57 -7.37 1.58 -22.17
C GLY A 57 -7.39 2.88 -22.97
N TYR A 58 -7.41 4.03 -22.28
CA TYR A 58 -7.31 5.36 -22.91
C TYR A 58 -5.97 5.50 -23.64
N THR A 59 -4.86 5.23 -22.95
CA THR A 59 -3.51 5.34 -23.52
C THR A 59 -3.31 4.42 -24.71
N MET A 60 -3.79 3.18 -24.62
CA MET A 60 -3.70 2.20 -25.72
C MET A 60 -4.49 2.67 -26.94
N ARG A 61 -5.70 3.21 -26.76
CA ARG A 61 -6.50 3.75 -27.86
C ARG A 61 -5.85 4.98 -28.50
N GLU A 62 -5.32 5.87 -27.69
CA GLU A 62 -4.60 7.07 -28.15
C GLU A 62 -3.36 6.69 -28.98
N GLN A 63 -2.61 5.67 -28.55
CA GLN A 63 -1.35 5.28 -29.19
C GLN A 63 -1.54 4.42 -30.45
N VAL A 64 -2.59 3.60 -30.50
CA VAL A 64 -2.88 2.71 -31.64
C VAL A 64 -3.73 3.41 -32.72
N GLY A 65 -4.57 4.38 -32.34
CA GLY A 65 -5.48 5.07 -33.26
C GLY A 65 -5.28 6.58 -33.39
N GLY A 66 -4.36 7.17 -32.63
CA GLY A 66 -4.20 8.62 -32.57
C GLY A 66 -3.32 9.23 -33.67
N PRO A 67 -3.45 10.55 -33.90
CA PRO A 67 -2.69 11.30 -34.90
C PRO A 67 -1.18 11.39 -34.62
N ALA A 68 -0.70 10.83 -33.50
CA ALA A 68 0.69 10.83 -33.06
C ALA A 68 1.67 10.26 -34.10
N TRP A 69 1.21 9.35 -34.96
CA TRP A 69 2.02 8.79 -36.05
C TRP A 69 2.24 9.76 -37.22
N LEU A 70 1.44 10.82 -37.33
CA LEU A 70 1.43 11.68 -38.53
C LEU A 70 2.17 13.02 -38.32
N ILE A 71 2.36 13.48 -37.08
CA ILE A 71 3.01 14.76 -36.76
C ILE A 71 3.80 14.64 -35.45
N ALA A 72 5.03 14.12 -35.53
CA ALA A 72 5.96 14.09 -34.38
C ALA A 72 6.59 15.48 -34.18
N ASP A 73 5.81 16.42 -33.64
CA ASP A 73 6.27 17.76 -33.27
C ASP A 73 6.81 17.77 -31.82
N ARG A 74 7.80 18.62 -31.53
CA ARG A 74 8.43 18.75 -30.22
C ARG A 74 7.42 19.11 -29.13
N ASN A 75 6.44 19.94 -29.45
CA ASN A 75 5.39 20.34 -28.53
C ASN A 75 4.46 19.17 -28.18
N PHE A 76 4.15 18.32 -29.15
CA PHE A 76 3.35 17.12 -28.96
C PHE A 76 4.05 16.13 -28.01
N LEU A 77 5.35 15.91 -28.19
CA LEU A 77 6.15 15.04 -27.32
C LEU A 77 6.19 15.53 -25.86
N LEU A 78 6.36 16.85 -25.65
CA LEU A 78 6.37 17.43 -24.31
C LEU A 78 4.99 17.31 -23.63
N GLN A 79 3.91 17.54 -24.39
CA GLN A 79 2.55 17.44 -23.89
C GLN A 79 2.15 15.99 -23.58
N GLN A 80 2.60 15.03 -24.39
CA GLN A 80 2.40 13.60 -24.16
C GLN A 80 3.12 13.14 -22.89
N CYS A 81 4.36 13.60 -22.66
CA CYS A 81 5.09 13.32 -21.42
C CYS A 81 4.35 13.85 -20.19
N ASP A 82 3.81 15.07 -20.26
CA ASP A 82 3.08 15.67 -19.15
C ASP A 82 1.78 14.92 -18.85
N GLN A 83 1.00 14.55 -19.88
CA GLN A 83 -0.22 13.75 -19.71
C GLN A 83 0.04 12.36 -19.11
N ILE A 84 1.12 11.70 -19.55
CA ILE A 84 1.51 10.39 -19.00
C ILE A 84 1.93 10.55 -17.54
N LEU A 85 2.74 11.56 -17.23
CA LEU A 85 3.22 11.82 -15.87
C LEU A 85 2.06 12.16 -14.93
N GLU A 86 1.15 13.03 -15.34
CA GLU A 86 -0.02 13.42 -14.56
C GLU A 86 -1.00 12.26 -14.37
N GLY A 87 -1.26 11.48 -15.42
CA GLY A 87 -2.10 10.29 -15.35
C GLY A 87 -1.52 9.23 -14.41
N LEU A 88 -0.22 8.96 -14.53
CA LEU A 88 0.48 8.03 -13.65
C LEU A 88 0.46 8.52 -12.20
N ALA A 89 0.70 9.81 -11.96
CA ALA A 89 0.64 10.40 -10.63
C ALA A 89 -0.76 10.28 -10.02
N LYS A 90 -1.83 10.60 -10.75
CA LYS A 90 -3.22 10.49 -10.26
C LYS A 90 -3.61 9.07 -9.87
N VAL A 91 -3.04 8.05 -10.51
CA VAL A 91 -3.31 6.64 -10.19
C VAL A 91 -2.41 6.13 -9.07
N MET A 92 -1.11 6.44 -9.10
CA MET A 92 -0.13 5.89 -8.15
C MET A 92 -0.14 6.61 -6.79
N LEU A 93 -0.35 7.93 -6.77
CA LEU A 93 -0.31 8.73 -5.55
C LEU A 93 -1.34 8.29 -4.50
N PRO A 94 -2.64 8.08 -4.82
CA PRO A 94 -3.59 7.62 -3.81
C PRO A 94 -3.30 6.19 -3.34
N ILE A 95 -2.85 5.29 -4.22
CA ILE A 95 -2.46 3.93 -3.85
C ILE A 95 -1.31 3.97 -2.83
N LEU A 96 -0.29 4.77 -3.11
CA LEU A 96 0.90 4.88 -2.26
C LEU A 96 0.56 5.51 -0.91
N LEU A 97 -0.27 6.57 -0.89
CA LEU A 97 -0.71 7.18 0.37
C LEU A 97 -1.53 6.22 1.24
N ILE A 98 -2.46 5.47 0.64
CA ILE A 98 -3.27 4.50 1.38
C ILE A 98 -2.38 3.39 1.94
N MET A 99 -1.49 2.83 1.12
CA MET A 99 -0.55 1.79 1.56
C MET A 99 0.36 2.30 2.68
N MET A 100 0.90 3.50 2.56
CA MET A 100 1.76 4.09 3.57
C MET A 100 1.01 4.37 4.89
N ALA A 101 -0.23 4.85 4.81
CA ALA A 101 -1.09 5.05 5.98
C ALA A 101 -1.40 3.72 6.68
N THR A 102 -1.69 2.66 5.92
CA THR A 102 -1.95 1.33 6.48
C THR A 102 -0.71 0.72 7.13
N ALA A 103 0.47 0.89 6.52
CA ALA A 103 1.73 0.42 7.10
C ALA A 103 2.07 1.17 8.40
N ALA A 104 1.92 2.49 8.42
CA ALA A 104 2.17 3.31 9.60
C ALA A 104 1.19 2.99 10.74
N GLY A 105 -0.10 2.80 10.43
CA GLY A 105 -1.12 2.44 11.42
C GLY A 105 -0.93 1.04 12.01
N VAL A 106 -0.26 0.14 11.30
CA VAL A 106 0.05 -1.21 11.77
C VAL A 106 1.29 -1.25 12.66
N GLN A 107 2.18 -0.25 12.57
CA GLN A 107 3.41 -0.14 13.37
C GLN A 107 3.23 0.67 14.67
N LEU A 108 2.10 1.38 14.83
CA LEU A 108 1.72 2.16 16.02
C LEU A 108 0.91 1.31 17.02
#